data_AF-A0A3L7X185-F1
#
_entry.id   AF-A0A3L7X185-F1
#
_cell.length_a   1.000
_cell.length_b   1.000
_cell.length_c   1.000
_cell.angle_alpha   90.00
_cell.angle_beta   90.00
_cell.angle_gamma   90.00
#
_symmetry.space_group_name_H-M   'P 1'
#
loop_
_entity.id
_entity.type
_entity.pdbx_description
1 polymer ?
#
loop_
_entity_poly.entity_id
_entity_poly.type
_entity_poly.pdbx_seq_one_letter_code
_entity_poly.pdbx_strand_id
1 'polypeptide(L)' 'MGLRVRLRSSYPVASLPPQARAVAVALQHYGMILADNGSPWYISGVPDARWSNDDLHALGRITGADLEVVGPTR' A
#
# COMPACT_ATOMS: atom_id res chain seq x y z
N MET A 1 16.48 -2.62 2.08
CA MET A 1 15.86 -3.93 2.38
C MET A 1 15.03 -4.37 1.17
N GLY A 2 14.38 -5.54 1.19
CA GLY A 2 13.66 -6.09 0.02
C GLY A 2 12.52 -7.05 0.36
N LEU A 3 11.97 -6.95 1.57
CA LEU A 3 10.83 -7.78 1.98
C LEU A 3 9.63 -7.43 1.09
N ARG A 4 9.04 -8.45 0.47
CA ARG A 4 7.78 -8.28 -0.27
C ARG A 4 6.62 -8.48 0.69
N VAL A 5 5.73 -7.50 0.73
CA VAL A 5 4.48 -7.56 1.49
C VAL A 5 3.30 -7.29 0.57
N ARG A 6 2.10 -7.65 1.03
CA ARG A 6 0.85 -7.43 0.30
C ARG A 6 -0.23 -6.93 1.24
N LEU A 7 -1.13 -6.09 0.74
CA LEU A 7 -2.34 -5.74 1.47
C LEU A 7 -3.26 -6.96 1.53
N ARG A 8 -3.77 -7.29 2.72
CA ARG A 8 -4.70 -8.40 2.90
C ARG A 8 -5.96 -8.19 2.05
N SER A 9 -6.50 -9.27 1.51
CA SER A 9 -7.74 -9.24 0.73
C SER A 9 -8.95 -8.77 1.55
N SER A 10 -8.90 -8.94 2.88
CA SER A 10 -9.94 -8.50 3.81
C SER A 10 -9.92 -7.00 4.11
N TYR A 11 -8.91 -6.25 3.68
CA TYR A 11 -8.86 -4.80 3.91
C TYR A 11 -10.00 -4.10 3.15
N PRO A 12 -10.76 -3.18 3.79
CA PRO A 12 -11.97 -2.58 3.21
C PRO A 12 -11.65 -1.46 2.21
N VAL A 13 -11.09 -1.81 1.05
CA VAL A 13 -10.66 -0.86 0.01
C VAL A 13 -11.78 0.04 -0.52
N ALA A 14 -13.03 -0.42 -0.44
CA ALA A 14 -14.20 0.37 -0.87
C ALA A 14 -14.39 1.66 -0.05
N SER A 15 -13.85 1.71 1.17
CA SER A 15 -13.92 2.89 2.06
C SER A 15 -12.91 3.99 1.71
N LEU A 16 -11.97 3.72 0.80
CA LEU A 16 -10.96 4.67 0.38
C LEU A 16 -11.47 5.59 -0.74
N PRO A 17 -10.98 6.85 -0.81
CA PRO A 17 -11.17 7.73 -1.95
C PRO A 17 -10.73 7.06 -3.27
N PRO A 18 -11.27 7.47 -4.43
CA PRO A 18 -11.08 6.76 -5.70
C PRO A 18 -9.61 6.46 -6.04
N GLN A 19 -8.71 7.43 -5.84
CA GLN A 19 -7.31 7.25 -6.21
C GLN A 19 -6.54 6.37 -5.20
N ALA A 20 -6.75 6.58 -3.90
CA ALA A 20 -6.18 5.69 -2.87
C ALA A 20 -6.70 4.25 -3.01
N ARG A 21 -7.98 4.09 -3.38
CA ARG A 21 -8.57 2.77 -3.65
C ARG A 21 -7.88 2.06 -4.81
N ALA A 22 -7.55 2.77 -5.90
CA ALA A 22 -6.83 2.18 -7.02
C ALA A 22 -5.45 1.65 -6.59
N VAL A 23 -4.73 2.41 -5.77
CA VAL A 23 -3.44 1.98 -5.20
C VAL A 23 -3.64 0.79 -4.25
N ALA A 24 -4.61 0.84 -3.33
CA ALA A 24 -4.85 -0.24 -2.37
C ALA A 24 -5.24 -1.56 -3.07
N VAL A 25 -6.04 -1.50 -4.14
CA VAL A 25 -6.33 -2.67 -4.98
C VAL A 25 -5.05 -3.20 -5.63
N ALA A 26 -4.19 -2.33 -6.17
CA ALA A 26 -2.89 -2.75 -6.69
C ALA A 26 -2.01 -3.42 -5.61
N LEU A 27 -2.03 -2.91 -4.38
CA LEU A 27 -1.32 -3.51 -3.25
C LEU A 27 -1.90 -4.88 -2.84
N GLN A 28 -3.19 -5.14 -3.04
CA GLN A 28 -3.80 -6.46 -2.84
C GLN A 28 -3.41 -7.45 -3.95
N HIS A 29 -3.26 -6.99 -5.19
CA HIS A 29 -2.93 -7.87 -6.31
C HIS A 29 -1.44 -8.14 -6.43
N TYR A 30 -0.62 -7.09 -6.34
CA TYR A 30 0.80 -7.13 -6.69
C TYR A 30 1.72 -7.02 -5.47
N GLY A 31 1.24 -6.38 -4.41
CA GLY A 31 2.03 -6.08 -3.22
C GLY A 31 2.99 -4.92 -3.40
N MET A 32 3.90 -4.76 -2.44
CA MET A 32 4.93 -3.72 -2.42
C MET A 32 6.23 -4.25 -1.80
N ILE A 33 7.30 -3.47 -1.95
CA ILE A 33 8.62 -3.75 -1.41
C ILE A 33 8.87 -2.84 -0.22
N LEU A 34 9.30 -3.41 0.91
CA LEU A 34 9.82 -2.65 2.04
C LEU A 34 11.19 -2.08 1.69
N ALA A 35 11.22 -0.79 1.35
CA ALA A 35 12.42 -0.10 0.89
C ALA A 35 13.44 0.10 2.03
N ASP A 36 12.97 0.56 3.20
CA ASP A 36 13.78 0.92 4.36
C ASP A 36 13.02 0.69 5.69
N ASN A 37 13.72 0.87 6.82
CA ASN A 37 13.18 0.77 8.19
C ASN A 37 12.91 2.15 8.82
N GLY A 38 12.51 3.14 8.01
CA GLY A 38 12.15 4.48 8.49
C GLY A 38 10.81 4.53 9.23
N SER A 39 9.92 5.43 8.83
CA SER A 39 8.58 5.55 9.42
C SER A 39 7.78 4.24 9.27
N PRO A 40 6.87 3.93 10.21
CA PRO A 40 6.11 2.67 10.15
C PRO A 40 5.24 2.63 8.90
N TRP A 41 5.59 1.74 7.96
CA TRP A 41 4.75 1.38 6.81
C TRP A 41 4.30 2.55 5.93
N TYR A 42 5.13 3.59 5.80
CA TYR A 42 4.83 4.73 4.94
C TYR A 42 4.85 4.33 3.45
N ILE A 43 3.75 4.59 2.76
CA ILE A 43 3.62 4.30 1.33
C ILE A 43 4.08 5.53 0.55
N SER A 44 5.22 5.39 -0.14
CA SER A 44 5.79 6.42 -0.99
C SER A 44 5.70 6.03 -2.47
N GLY A 45 5.77 7.04 -3.34
CA GLY A 45 5.74 6.87 -4.79
C GLY A 45 6.39 8.05 -5.49
N VAL A 46 6.30 8.08 -6.82
CA VAL A 46 6.78 9.20 -7.63
C VAL A 46 5.68 10.27 -7.69
N PRO A 47 6.00 11.56 -7.45
CA PRO A 47 5.01 12.62 -7.61
C PRO A 47 4.55 12.73 -9.07
N ASP A 48 3.23 12.82 -9.27
CA ASP A 48 2.64 13.06 -10.59
C ASP A 48 1.38 13.91 -10.40
N ALA A 49 1.25 14.99 -11.18
CA ALA A 49 0.20 15.99 -11.04
C ALA A 49 -1.22 15.46 -11.32
N ARG A 50 -1.35 14.26 -11.89
CA ARG A 50 -2.64 13.59 -12.10
C ARG A 50 -3.18 12.96 -10.82
N TRP A 51 -2.36 12.87 -9.77
CA TRP A 51 -2.80 12.41 -8.46
C TRP A 51 -3.28 13.55 -7.56
N SER A 52 -4.33 13.28 -6.81
CA SER A 52 -4.84 14.08 -5.70
C SER A 52 -4.12 13.67 -4.42
N ASN A 53 -3.33 14.57 -3.85
CA ASN A 53 -2.65 14.30 -2.57
C ASN A 53 -3.64 14.12 -1.43
N ASP A 54 -4.79 14.79 -1.48
CA ASP A 54 -5.86 14.65 -0.48
C ASP A 54 -6.43 13.23 -0.47
N ASP A 55 -6.64 12.64 -1.66
CA ASP A 55 -7.04 11.24 -1.78
C ASP A 55 -5.93 10.33 -1.28
N LEU A 56 -4.69 10.53 -1.74
CA LEU A 56 -3.56 9.66 -1.44
C LEU A 56 -3.17 9.67 0.04
N HIS A 57 -3.43 10.74 0.79
CA HIS A 57 -3.25 10.78 2.23
C HIS A 57 -4.05 9.69 2.98
N ALA A 58 -5.16 9.21 2.40
CA ALA A 58 -5.91 8.10 2.98
C ALA A 58 -5.13 6.79 3.05
N LEU A 59 -4.07 6.62 2.24
CA LEU A 59 -3.18 5.45 2.31
C LEU A 59 -2.43 5.33 3.64
N GLY A 60 -2.24 6.45 4.35
CA GLY A 60 -1.64 6.45 5.69
C GLY A 60 -2.48 5.75 6.76
N ARG A 61 -3.72 5.34 6.44
CA ARG A 61 -4.57 4.50 7.31
C ARG A 61 -4.18 3.02 7.27
N ILE A 62 -3.36 2.60 6.30
CA ILE A 62 -2.86 1.23 6.20
C ILE A 62 -1.75 1.05 7.25
N THR A 63 -1.89 0.02 8.07
CA THR A 63 -0.94 -0.33 9.11
C THR A 63 -0.23 -1.64 8.79
N GLY A 64 0.83 -1.96 9.55
CA GLY A 64 1.51 -3.25 9.42
C GLY A 64 0.61 -4.47 9.65
N ALA A 65 -0.47 -4.33 10.44
CA ALA A 65 -1.42 -5.42 10.69
C ALA A 65 -2.25 -5.77 9.43
N ASP A 66 -2.45 -4.80 8.56
CA ASP A 66 -3.18 -4.95 7.30
C ASP A 66 -2.34 -5.63 6.21
N LEU A 67 -1.04 -5.83 6.48
CA LEU A 67 -0.08 -6.39 5.55
C LEU A 67 0.28 -7.84 5.91
N GLU A 68 0.65 -8.60 4.88
CA GLU A 68 1.18 -9.95 5.02
C GLU A 68 2.44 -10.13 4.18
N VAL A 69 3.36 -10.96 4.68
CA VAL A 69 4.60 -11.28 3.96
C VAL A 69 4.28 -12.20 2.78
N VAL A 70 4.75 -11.82 1.60
CA VAL A 70 4.71 -12.68 0.43
C VAL A 70 5.94 -13.57 0.45
N GLY A 71 5.73 -14.85 0.76
CA GLY A 71 6.79 -15.86 0.68
C GLY A 71 7.25 -16.10 -0.76
N PRO A 72 8.46 -16.64 -0.95
CA PRO A 72 8.89 -17.11 -2.26
C PRO A 72 7.97 -18.24 -2.74
N THR A 73 7.63 -18.23 -4.02
CA THR A 73 7.04 -19.40 -4.69
C THR A 73 8.05 -20.56 -4.61
N ARG A 74 7.61 -21.72 -4.14
CA ARG A 74 8.43 -22.95 -4.11
C ARG A 74 8.80 -23.41 -5.51
#